data_AF-A0A971R6K6-F1
#
_entry.id   AF-A0A971R6K6-F1
#
_cell.length_a   1.000
_cell.length_b   1.000
_cell.length_c   1.000
_cell.angle_alpha   90.00
_cell.angle_beta   90.00
_cell.angle_gamma   90.00
#
_symmetry.space_group_name_H-M   'P 1'
#
loop_
_entity.id
_entity.type
_entity.pdbx_description
1 polymer ?
#
loop_
_entity_poly.entity_id
_entity_poly.type
_entity_poly.pdbx_seq_one_letter_code
_entity_poly.pdbx_strand_id
1 'polypeptide(L)'
;MTSNQRPSPSASDEALDRLLDALIERQELRRRAAGAPAHAEAPSPLSGAPAAAAANRGTTPRPATAAKKPAEPQPGEPGWQPPEPVPSIGLGRTAWRMLLLALLLVALFNIPVTGHGVSLARILPDAEALVIRDGLLLKGPGPEVYVLENEQLRWISSLEAFERLGYTWDHVHVVDEAFLAQFERGAPVHVLLKCRGKDPIYRIENEQKRWIRDIATFEAEGHVWEDVRFVDCDYLEDIPSGPPIPEDAGAPPE
;
A
#
# COMPACT_ATOMS: atom_id res chain seq x y z
N MET A 1 2.09 -25.94 57.25
CA MET A 1 1.52 -24.59 57.09
C MET A 1 2.46 -23.80 56.20
N THR A 2 2.32 -23.93 54.88
CA THR A 2 3.10 -23.16 53.91
C THR A 2 2.22 -22.02 53.42
N SER A 3 2.60 -20.79 53.81
CA SER A 3 1.94 -19.55 53.44
C SER A 3 2.13 -19.30 51.94
N ASN A 4 1.03 -19.24 51.19
CA ASN A 4 1.03 -18.97 49.76
C ASN A 4 0.85 -17.45 49.57
N GLN A 5 1.96 -16.72 49.52
CA GLN A 5 1.96 -15.26 49.37
C GLN A 5 2.05 -14.93 47.88
N ARG A 6 0.98 -14.33 47.32
CA ARG A 6 1.00 -13.86 45.93
C ARG A 6 2.07 -12.76 45.77
N PRO A 7 2.77 -12.73 44.63
CA PRO A 7 3.68 -11.63 44.33
C PRO A 7 2.88 -10.31 44.25
N SER A 8 3.44 -9.25 44.84
CA SER A 8 2.89 -7.90 44.72
C SER A 8 2.99 -7.41 43.28
N PRO A 9 1.98 -6.70 42.75
CA PRO A 9 2.02 -6.16 41.38
C PRO A 9 3.17 -5.17 41.23
N SER A 10 3.78 -5.15 40.04
CA SER A 10 4.89 -4.25 39.74
C SER A 10 4.39 -2.81 39.53
N ALA A 11 5.29 -1.82 39.62
CA ALA A 11 4.95 -0.43 39.34
C ALA A 11 4.43 -0.22 37.90
N SER A 12 4.86 -1.07 36.96
CA SER A 12 4.37 -1.09 35.59
C SER A 12 2.92 -1.59 35.50
N ASP A 13 2.55 -2.59 36.30
CA ASP A 13 1.18 -3.11 36.34
C ASP A 13 0.22 -2.07 36.90
N GLU A 14 0.61 -1.35 37.97
CA GLU A 14 -0.18 -0.24 38.50
C GLU A 14 -0.36 0.91 37.48
N ALA A 15 0.67 1.20 36.68
CA ALA A 15 0.58 2.21 35.64
C ALA A 15 -0.35 1.78 34.50
N LEU A 16 -0.31 0.50 34.12
CA LEU A 16 -1.18 -0.07 33.10
C LEU A 16 -2.64 -0.05 33.54
N ASP A 17 -2.92 -0.43 34.79
CA ASP A 17 -4.29 -0.41 35.35
C ASP A 17 -4.87 1.01 35.36
N ARG A 18 -4.08 2.02 35.78
CA ARG A 18 -4.51 3.43 35.75
C ARG A 18 -4.80 3.94 34.34
N LEU A 19 -4.03 3.51 33.34
CA LEU A 19 -4.28 3.86 31.94
C LEU A 19 -5.55 3.19 31.40
N LEU A 20 -5.80 1.94 31.79
CA LEU A 20 -6.98 1.18 31.38
C LEU A 20 -8.27 1.83 31.90
N ASP A 21 -8.29 2.23 33.17
CA ASP A 21 -9.42 2.94 33.77
C ASP A 21 -9.69 4.28 33.07
N ALA A 22 -8.64 5.06 32.79
CA ALA A 22 -8.77 6.35 32.09
C ALA A 22 -9.33 6.19 30.66
N LEU A 23 -8.99 5.10 29.97
CA LEU A 23 -9.51 4.80 28.63
C LEU A 23 -10.99 4.41 28.65
N ILE A 24 -11.41 3.59 29.62
CA ILE A 24 -12.80 3.16 29.79
C ILE A 24 -13.69 4.38 30.05
N GLU A 25 -13.30 5.26 30.97
CA GLU A 25 -14.05 6.48 31.28
C GLU A 25 -14.25 7.36 30.03
N ARG A 26 -13.19 7.53 29.21
CA ARG A 26 -13.27 8.30 27.97
C ARG A 26 -14.18 7.67 26.92
N GLN A 27 -14.20 6.34 26.82
CA GLN A 27 -15.12 5.65 25.92
C GLN A 27 -16.58 5.83 26.34
N GLU A 28 -16.88 5.79 27.64
CA GLU A 28 -18.23 6.02 28.14
C GLU A 28 -18.72 7.45 27.86
N LEU A 29 -17.85 8.45 28.06
CA LEU A 29 -18.17 9.85 27.72
C LEU A 29 -18.50 10.01 26.24
N ARG A 30 -17.76 9.36 25.33
CA ARG A 30 -18.06 9.36 23.89
C ARG A 30 -19.39 8.68 23.58
N ARG A 31 -19.69 7.54 24.20
CA ARG A 31 -20.97 6.85 24.00
C ARG A 31 -22.16 7.70 24.46
N ARG A 32 -22.02 8.41 25.60
CA ARG A 32 -23.04 9.36 26.07
C ARG A 32 -23.21 10.53 25.12
N ALA A 33 -22.12 11.09 24.59
CA ALA A 33 -22.18 12.16 23.60
C ALA A 33 -22.84 11.72 22.28
N ALA A 34 -22.58 10.48 21.83
CA ALA A 34 -23.20 9.91 20.64
C ALA A 34 -24.69 9.52 20.83
N GLY A 35 -25.14 9.37 22.08
CA GLY A 35 -26.54 9.06 22.41
C GLY A 35 -27.44 10.28 22.59
N ALA A 36 -26.91 11.50 22.52
CA ALA A 36 -27.71 12.72 22.56
C ALA A 36 -28.35 12.98 21.18
N PRO A 37 -29.68 13.16 21.06
CA PRO A 37 -30.31 13.42 19.78
C PRO A 37 -29.87 14.79 19.26
N ALA A 38 -29.11 14.78 18.17
CA ALA A 38 -28.80 15.97 17.40
C ALA A 38 -30.11 16.53 16.81
N HIS A 39 -30.52 17.72 17.25
CA HIS A 39 -31.51 18.51 16.52
C HIS A 39 -30.92 18.85 15.14
N ALA A 40 -31.35 18.09 14.14
CA ALA A 40 -31.03 18.35 12.75
C ALA A 40 -31.89 19.53 12.25
N GLU A 41 -31.24 20.67 12.10
CA GLU A 41 -31.77 21.83 11.40
C GLU A 41 -31.73 21.54 9.90
N ALA A 42 -32.91 21.24 9.32
CA ALA A 42 -33.08 21.07 7.88
C ALA A 42 -33.42 22.42 7.23
N PRO A 43 -32.76 22.80 6.11
CA PRO A 43 -33.15 24.01 5.38
C PRO A 43 -34.44 23.76 4.61
N SER A 44 -35.42 24.67 4.81
CA SER A 44 -36.69 24.68 4.07
C SER A 44 -36.50 25.08 2.59
N PRO A 45 -37.22 24.47 1.63
CA PRO A 45 -37.21 24.90 0.24
C PRO A 45 -38.17 26.08 0.02
N LEU A 46 -37.68 27.17 -0.56
CA LEU A 46 -38.49 28.31 -0.97
C LEU A 46 -39.27 27.97 -2.24
N SER A 47 -40.59 27.98 -2.08
CA SER A 47 -41.63 28.03 -3.09
C SER A 47 -41.54 29.31 -3.93
N GLY A 48 -41.90 29.23 -5.21
CA GLY A 48 -41.99 30.41 -6.06
C GLY A 48 -42.34 30.15 -7.53
N ALA A 49 -43.49 29.52 -7.79
CA ALA A 49 -44.19 29.71 -9.06
C ALA A 49 -45.24 30.82 -8.89
N PRO A 50 -45.49 31.64 -9.92
CA PRO A 50 -46.84 32.13 -10.14
C PRO A 50 -47.35 31.73 -11.53
N ALA A 51 -48.60 31.32 -11.52
CA ALA A 51 -49.43 31.06 -12.68
C ALA A 51 -50.03 32.36 -13.25
N ALA A 52 -50.38 32.26 -14.52
CA ALA A 52 -51.56 32.82 -15.19
C ALA A 52 -51.53 34.26 -15.79
N ALA A 53 -51.66 34.23 -17.12
CA ALA A 53 -52.65 34.96 -17.93
C ALA A 53 -52.52 36.48 -18.07
N ALA A 54 -52.27 36.96 -19.30
CA ALA A 54 -53.34 37.21 -20.27
C ALA A 54 -52.81 37.94 -21.53
N ALA A 55 -53.37 37.55 -22.68
CA ALA A 55 -53.64 38.35 -23.85
C ALA A 55 -52.49 39.12 -24.54
N ASN A 56 -52.06 38.60 -25.70
CA ASN A 56 -52.17 39.42 -26.90
C ASN A 56 -52.42 38.59 -28.16
N ARG A 57 -53.52 38.94 -28.83
CA ARG A 57 -53.97 38.44 -30.13
C ARG A 57 -53.07 39.01 -31.21
N GLY A 58 -52.31 38.15 -31.86
CA GLY A 58 -51.57 38.45 -33.08
C GLY A 58 -51.93 37.43 -34.14
N THR A 59 -52.87 37.80 -34.99
CA THR A 59 -53.37 37.05 -36.14
C THR A 59 -52.23 36.80 -37.13
N THR A 60 -51.79 35.55 -37.32
CA THR A 60 -50.92 35.15 -38.44
C THR A 60 -51.73 34.30 -39.42
N PRO A 61 -51.75 34.64 -40.73
CA PRO A 61 -52.45 33.84 -41.72
C PRO A 61 -51.67 32.55 -42.03
N ARG A 62 -52.40 31.44 -42.00
CA ARG A 62 -52.01 30.11 -42.46
C ARG A 62 -51.76 30.12 -43.98
N PRO A 63 -50.61 29.63 -44.48
CA PRO A 63 -50.54 29.07 -45.82
C PRO A 63 -50.94 27.59 -45.76
N ALA A 64 -51.69 27.20 -46.76
CA ALA A 64 -52.26 25.89 -46.96
C ALA A 64 -51.23 24.84 -47.42
N THR A 65 -51.67 23.58 -47.36
CA THR A 65 -51.20 22.40 -48.10
C THR A 65 -50.00 21.63 -47.52
N ALA A 66 -50.32 20.69 -46.63
CA ALA A 66 -49.54 19.46 -46.48
C ALA A 66 -49.71 18.63 -47.77
N ALA A 67 -48.69 18.66 -48.63
CA ALA A 67 -48.59 17.75 -49.75
C ALA A 67 -48.32 16.32 -49.22
N LYS A 68 -49.28 15.42 -49.42
CA LYS A 68 -49.14 13.99 -49.16
C LYS A 68 -48.10 13.44 -50.15
N LYS A 69 -46.95 12.97 -49.68
CA LYS A 69 -45.96 12.30 -50.54
C LYS A 69 -46.62 11.09 -51.23
N PRO A 70 -46.38 10.83 -52.54
CA PRO A 70 -46.86 9.63 -53.21
C PRO A 70 -46.34 8.37 -52.50
N ALA A 71 -47.17 7.33 -52.44
CA ALA A 71 -46.78 6.03 -51.89
C ALA A 71 -45.68 5.40 -52.76
N GLU A 72 -44.59 4.94 -52.12
CA GLU A 72 -43.54 4.17 -52.79
C GLU A 72 -44.10 2.80 -53.25
N PRO A 73 -43.71 2.31 -54.44
CA PRO A 73 -44.19 1.04 -54.98
C PRO A 73 -43.78 -0.14 -54.07
N GLN A 74 -44.63 -1.14 -53.98
CA GLN A 74 -44.40 -2.33 -53.13
C GLN A 74 -43.61 -3.41 -53.88
N PRO A 75 -42.91 -4.32 -53.17
CA PRO A 75 -42.14 -5.39 -53.78
C PRO A 75 -43.01 -6.25 -54.72
N GLY A 76 -42.69 -6.23 -56.03
CA GLY A 76 -43.42 -6.99 -57.06
C GLY A 76 -44.21 -6.15 -58.07
N GLU A 77 -44.29 -4.81 -57.92
CA GLU A 77 -44.84 -3.90 -58.92
C GLU A 77 -43.77 -3.47 -59.97
N PRO A 78 -44.17 -3.19 -61.23
CA PRO A 78 -43.23 -2.76 -62.27
C PRO A 78 -42.59 -1.40 -61.90
N GLY A 79 -41.29 -1.42 -61.60
CA GLY A 79 -40.51 -0.26 -61.16
C GLY A 79 -39.95 -0.35 -59.74
N TRP A 80 -40.21 -1.44 -59.01
CA TRP A 80 -39.60 -1.68 -57.69
C TRP A 80 -38.12 -2.08 -57.80
N GLN A 81 -37.25 -1.40 -57.04
CA GLN A 81 -35.83 -1.76 -56.87
C GLN A 81 -35.54 -1.98 -55.38
N PRO A 82 -34.76 -3.03 -55.00
CA PRO A 82 -34.40 -3.25 -53.61
C PRO A 82 -33.50 -2.11 -53.09
N PRO A 83 -33.63 -1.71 -51.80
CA PRO A 83 -32.79 -0.66 -51.22
C PRO A 83 -31.32 -1.10 -51.17
N GLU A 84 -30.40 -0.14 -51.31
CA GLU A 84 -28.97 -0.43 -51.28
C GLU A 84 -28.54 -1.02 -49.92
N PRO A 85 -27.58 -1.97 -49.91
CA PRO A 85 -27.04 -2.51 -48.67
C PRO A 85 -26.45 -1.40 -47.80
N VAL A 86 -26.90 -1.31 -46.55
CA VAL A 86 -26.33 -0.37 -45.58
C VAL A 86 -24.84 -0.69 -45.36
N PRO A 87 -23.95 0.33 -45.29
CA PRO A 87 -22.53 0.09 -45.08
C PRO A 87 -22.33 -0.55 -43.70
N SER A 88 -21.52 -1.61 -43.65
CA SER A 88 -21.18 -2.26 -42.39
C SER A 88 -20.53 -1.24 -41.47
N ILE A 89 -21.06 -1.13 -40.24
CA ILE A 89 -20.47 -0.35 -39.17
C ILE A 89 -19.01 -0.75 -39.10
N GLY A 90 -18.09 0.22 -39.25
CA GLY A 90 -16.65 0.00 -39.36
C GLY A 90 -16.02 -0.56 -38.09
N LEU A 91 -16.42 -1.79 -37.73
CA LEU A 91 -16.05 -2.54 -36.54
C LEU A 91 -14.54 -2.70 -36.45
N GLY A 92 -13.84 -2.76 -37.58
CA GLY A 92 -12.38 -2.84 -37.58
C GLY A 92 -11.72 -1.61 -36.96
N ARG A 93 -12.22 -0.41 -37.27
CA ARG A 93 -11.64 0.86 -36.77
C ARG A 93 -12.00 1.10 -35.32
N THR A 94 -13.22 0.76 -34.92
CA THR A 94 -13.66 0.88 -33.53
C THR A 94 -13.02 -0.20 -32.65
N ALA A 95 -12.93 -1.46 -33.11
CA ALA A 95 -12.22 -2.52 -32.41
C ALA A 95 -10.72 -2.20 -32.25
N TRP A 96 -10.07 -1.67 -33.29
CA TRP A 96 -8.67 -1.25 -33.20
C TRP A 96 -8.48 -0.11 -32.19
N ARG A 97 -9.39 0.87 -32.15
CA ARG A 97 -9.38 1.93 -31.14
C ARG A 97 -9.57 1.39 -29.73
N MET A 98 -10.51 0.46 -29.53
CA MET A 98 -10.73 -0.17 -28.23
C MET A 98 -9.51 -0.98 -27.78
N LEU A 99 -8.83 -1.67 -28.72
CA LEU A 99 -7.62 -2.44 -28.42
C LEU A 99 -6.45 -1.52 -28.05
N LEU A 100 -6.26 -0.40 -28.77
CA LEU A 100 -5.28 0.62 -28.41
C LEU A 100 -5.56 1.24 -27.03
N LEU A 101 -6.83 1.50 -26.73
CA LEU A 101 -7.25 2.08 -25.44
C LEU A 101 -7.01 1.07 -24.30
N ALA A 102 -7.34 -0.20 -24.52
CA ALA A 102 -7.06 -1.27 -23.56
C ALA A 102 -5.55 -1.45 -23.32
N LEU A 103 -4.74 -1.42 -24.38
CA LEU A 103 -3.27 -1.51 -24.28
C LEU A 103 -2.68 -0.30 -23.55
N LEU A 104 -3.21 0.90 -23.79
CA LEU A 104 -2.84 2.12 -23.07
C LEU A 104 -3.23 2.05 -21.59
N LEU A 105 -4.38 1.44 -21.27
CA LEU A 105 -4.86 1.29 -19.89
C LEU A 105 -4.04 0.23 -19.14
N VAL A 106 -3.69 -0.88 -19.80
CA VAL A 106 -2.76 -1.89 -19.28
C VAL A 106 -1.38 -1.27 -19.06
N ALA A 107 -0.89 -0.46 -20.00
CA ALA A 107 0.35 0.28 -19.83
C ALA A 107 0.25 1.25 -18.63
N LEU A 108 -0.85 1.99 -18.49
CA LEU A 108 -1.01 2.94 -17.38
C LEU A 108 -1.08 2.26 -16.00
N PHE A 109 -1.66 1.06 -15.92
CA PHE A 109 -1.74 0.28 -14.67
C PHE A 109 -0.46 -0.49 -14.34
N ASN A 110 0.38 -0.81 -15.34
CA ASN A 110 1.56 -1.67 -15.19
C ASN A 110 2.89 -0.94 -15.44
N ILE A 111 2.87 0.35 -15.76
CA ILE A 111 4.07 1.20 -15.79
C ILE A 111 4.30 1.74 -14.37
N PRO A 112 5.40 1.38 -13.70
CA PRO A 112 5.86 2.12 -12.53
C PRO A 112 6.18 3.54 -13.03
N VAL A 113 5.53 4.55 -12.49
CA VAL A 113 5.78 5.95 -12.83
C VAL A 113 7.17 6.32 -12.31
N THR A 114 8.20 5.96 -13.07
CA THR A 114 9.58 6.35 -12.81
C THR A 114 10.11 7.10 -14.02
N GLY A 115 10.34 8.39 -13.82
CA GLY A 115 11.31 9.15 -14.60
C GLY A 115 10.74 9.92 -15.77
N HIS A 116 9.99 11.00 -15.52
CA HIS A 116 10.14 12.24 -16.27
C HIS A 116 9.84 13.42 -15.35
N GLY A 117 10.90 14.14 -14.98
CA GLY A 117 10.83 15.31 -14.12
C GLY A 117 10.05 16.44 -14.78
N VAL A 118 8.91 16.76 -14.18
CA VAL A 118 8.22 18.04 -14.35
C VAL A 118 8.01 18.61 -12.95
N SER A 119 8.89 19.55 -12.60
CA SER A 119 8.81 20.52 -11.49
C SER A 119 7.87 20.17 -10.33
N LEU A 120 8.36 19.31 -9.44
CA LEU A 120 7.72 18.84 -8.19
C LEU A 120 7.69 19.85 -7.03
N ALA A 121 8.02 21.13 -7.23
CA ALA A 121 8.07 22.10 -6.13
C ALA A 121 6.69 22.59 -5.63
N ARG A 122 5.57 21.99 -6.06
CA ARG A 122 4.22 22.44 -5.66
C ARG A 122 3.21 21.36 -5.31
N ILE A 123 3.62 20.11 -5.24
CA ILE A 123 2.72 19.03 -4.85
C ILE A 123 3.48 18.12 -3.89
N LEU A 124 3.64 18.61 -2.66
CA LEU A 124 3.80 17.73 -1.51
C LEU A 124 2.44 17.72 -0.81
N PRO A 125 1.46 16.91 -1.26
CA PRO A 125 0.34 16.58 -0.39
C PRO A 125 0.84 15.46 0.53
N ASP A 126 0.70 15.67 1.83
CA ASP A 126 0.92 14.66 2.89
C ASP A 126 2.37 14.30 3.24
N ALA A 127 3.27 15.29 3.31
CA ALA A 127 4.22 15.26 4.42
C ALA A 127 3.48 15.73 5.69
N GLU A 128 2.54 14.91 6.17
CA GLU A 128 2.27 14.92 7.61
C GLU A 128 3.65 14.79 8.27
N ALA A 129 4.03 15.78 9.08
CA ALA A 129 5.38 15.92 9.59
C ALA A 129 5.91 14.55 10.05
N LEU A 130 6.84 13.97 9.28
CA LEU A 130 7.46 12.69 9.60
C LEU A 130 8.07 12.85 10.98
N VAL A 131 7.43 12.27 12.00
CA VAL A 131 7.90 12.39 13.36
C VAL A 131 9.07 11.42 13.49
N ILE A 132 10.28 11.96 13.42
CA ILE A 132 11.51 11.19 13.57
C ILE A 132 11.54 10.60 14.97
N ARG A 133 11.44 9.27 15.05
CA ARG A 133 11.48 8.47 16.28
C ARG A 133 12.18 7.15 15.98
N ASP A 134 12.64 6.48 17.03
CA ASP A 134 13.16 5.13 16.92
C ASP A 134 12.10 4.17 16.36
N GLY A 135 12.55 3.21 15.56
CA GLY A 135 11.72 2.24 14.87
C GLY A 135 11.15 2.73 13.53
N LEU A 136 11.48 3.94 13.10
CA LEU A 136 11.04 4.47 11.81
C LEU A 136 11.74 3.73 10.66
N LEU A 137 10.96 3.17 9.74
CA LEU A 137 11.49 2.49 8.56
C LEU A 137 11.62 3.48 7.40
N LEU A 138 12.81 3.54 6.82
CA LEU A 138 13.18 4.48 5.77
C LEU A 138 13.76 3.73 4.57
N LYS A 139 13.37 4.18 3.37
CA LYS A 139 13.85 3.63 2.11
C LYS A 139 14.29 4.75 1.18
N GLY A 140 15.49 4.63 0.65
CA GLY A 140 16.03 5.54 -0.35
C GLY A 140 15.65 5.14 -1.78
N PRO A 141 16.36 5.68 -2.79
CA PRO A 141 16.18 5.26 -4.18
C PRO A 141 16.65 3.82 -4.45
N GLY A 142 17.59 3.30 -3.65
CA GLY A 142 18.10 1.93 -3.75
C GLY A 142 17.14 0.87 -3.18
N PRO A 143 17.43 -0.43 -3.35
CA PRO A 143 16.60 -1.52 -2.83
C PRO A 143 16.58 -1.61 -1.30
N GLU A 144 17.57 -1.03 -0.62
CA GLU A 144 17.77 -1.17 0.81
C GLU A 144 16.67 -0.50 1.65
N VAL A 145 16.37 -1.13 2.79
CA VAL A 145 15.48 -0.59 3.82
C VAL A 145 16.28 -0.44 5.11
N TYR A 146 16.09 0.68 5.78
CA TYR A 146 16.76 1.03 7.02
C TYR A 146 15.74 1.19 8.13
N VAL A 147 16.11 0.80 9.35
CA VAL A 147 15.41 1.21 10.56
C VAL A 147 16.24 2.30 11.24
N LEU A 148 15.58 3.37 11.65
CA LEU A 148 16.21 4.41 12.47
C LEU A 148 16.15 3.97 13.93
N GLU A 149 17.31 3.80 14.57
CA GLU A 149 17.43 3.45 15.99
C GLU A 149 18.62 4.19 16.59
N ASN A 150 18.43 4.83 17.75
CA ASN A 150 19.48 5.57 18.45
C ASN A 150 20.18 6.59 17.53
N GLU A 151 19.39 7.31 16.73
CA GLU A 151 19.86 8.31 15.75
C GLU A 151 20.71 7.73 14.59
N GLN A 152 20.77 6.40 14.45
CA GLN A 152 21.51 5.71 13.40
C GLN A 152 20.58 4.96 12.44
N LEU A 153 20.90 5.02 11.14
CA LEU A 153 20.27 4.18 10.13
C LEU A 153 20.93 2.81 10.11
N ARG A 154 20.20 1.81 10.58
CA ARG A 154 20.63 0.41 10.56
C ARG A 154 20.00 -0.29 9.37
N TRP A 155 20.83 -0.84 8.50
CA TRP A 155 20.36 -1.56 7.31
C TRP A 155 19.74 -2.90 7.68
N ILE A 156 18.56 -3.20 7.16
CA ILE A 156 17.93 -4.52 7.31
C ILE A 156 18.48 -5.44 6.20
N SER A 157 19.26 -6.45 6.60
CA SER A 157 20.17 -7.15 5.69
C SER A 157 19.53 -8.04 4.62
N SER A 158 18.22 -8.28 4.69
CA SER A 158 17.48 -9.10 3.72
C SER A 158 15.97 -8.90 3.88
N LEU A 159 15.20 -9.29 2.86
CA LEU A 159 13.74 -9.37 2.97
C LEU A 159 13.32 -10.32 4.09
N GLU A 160 14.01 -11.44 4.24
CA GLU A 160 13.75 -12.39 5.33
C GLU A 160 13.93 -11.76 6.72
N ALA A 161 14.97 -10.92 6.87
CA ALA A 161 15.17 -10.17 8.10
C ALA A 161 14.03 -9.18 8.33
N PHE A 162 13.60 -8.47 7.27
CA PHE A 162 12.48 -7.54 7.34
C PHE A 162 11.19 -8.22 7.84
N GLU A 163 10.82 -9.34 7.24
CA GLU A 163 9.59 -10.06 7.56
C GLU A 163 9.63 -10.70 8.95
N ARG A 164 10.73 -11.38 9.31
CA ARG A 164 10.85 -12.03 10.63
C ARG A 164 10.94 -11.06 11.79
N LEU A 165 11.46 -9.86 11.58
CA LEU A 165 11.45 -8.80 12.58
C LEU A 165 10.07 -8.13 12.72
N GLY A 166 9.10 -8.52 11.89
CA GLY A 166 7.72 -8.05 11.97
C GLY A 166 7.51 -6.69 11.31
N TYR A 167 8.44 -6.26 10.47
CA TYR A 167 8.30 -5.03 9.71
C TYR A 167 7.32 -5.21 8.56
N THR A 168 6.64 -4.13 8.19
CA THR A 168 5.61 -4.11 7.15
C THR A 168 5.87 -2.97 6.19
N TRP A 169 5.66 -3.21 4.89
CA TRP A 169 5.88 -2.21 3.84
C TRP A 169 5.02 -0.95 4.02
N ASP A 170 3.84 -1.08 4.63
CA ASP A 170 2.95 0.04 4.94
C ASP A 170 3.57 1.08 5.89
N HIS A 171 4.60 0.70 6.65
CA HIS A 171 5.33 1.58 7.57
C HIS A 171 6.67 2.08 6.99
N VAL A 172 7.01 1.68 5.77
CA VAL A 172 8.26 2.10 5.11
C VAL A 172 8.03 3.44 4.43
N HIS A 173 8.76 4.45 4.90
CA HIS A 173 8.71 5.79 4.32
C HIS A 173 9.81 5.94 3.26
N VAL A 174 9.39 6.22 2.03
CA VAL A 174 10.31 6.51 0.93
C VAL A 174 10.76 7.96 1.03
N VAL A 175 12.07 8.15 1.07
CA VAL A 175 12.74 9.45 1.21
C VAL A 175 13.83 9.59 0.16
N ASP A 176 14.28 10.82 -0.08
CA ASP A 176 15.42 11.05 -0.95
C ASP A 176 16.75 10.69 -0.26
N GLU A 177 17.80 10.57 -1.06
CA GLU A 177 19.15 10.24 -0.58
C GLU A 177 19.73 11.33 0.34
N ALA A 178 19.39 12.60 0.09
CA ALA A 178 19.87 13.71 0.90
C ALA A 178 19.30 13.68 2.32
N PHE A 179 18.08 13.16 2.51
CA PHE A 179 17.50 12.91 3.82
C PHE A 179 18.21 11.77 4.55
N LEU A 180 18.46 10.64 3.88
CA LEU A 180 19.19 9.52 4.49
C LEU A 180 20.62 9.92 4.91
N ALA A 181 21.27 10.78 4.13
CA ALA A 181 22.62 11.27 4.42
C ALA A 181 22.73 12.13 5.69
N GLN A 182 21.61 12.51 6.32
CA GLN A 182 21.59 13.27 7.56
C GLN A 182 21.87 12.41 8.80
N PHE A 183 21.75 11.09 8.67
CA PHE A 183 21.91 10.15 9.77
C PHE A 183 23.19 9.34 9.61
N GLU A 184 23.81 8.98 10.74
CA GLU A 184 24.95 8.08 10.74
C GLU A 184 24.52 6.65 10.37
N ARG A 185 25.41 5.90 9.72
CA ARG A 185 25.17 4.49 9.40
C ARG A 185 25.51 3.65 10.63
N GLY A 186 24.51 2.93 11.13
CA GLY A 186 24.68 1.97 12.23
C GLY A 186 25.02 0.57 11.74
N ALA A 187 25.32 -0.32 12.68
CA ALA A 187 25.52 -1.73 12.39
C ALA A 187 24.25 -2.34 11.76
N PRO A 188 24.36 -3.15 10.70
CA PRO A 188 23.20 -3.77 10.07
C PRO A 188 22.42 -4.66 11.05
N VAL A 189 21.13 -4.78 10.79
CA VAL A 189 20.22 -5.70 11.47
C VAL A 189 20.14 -6.98 10.66
N HIS A 190 20.58 -8.06 11.26
CA HIS A 190 20.58 -9.38 10.67
C HIS A 190 19.58 -10.30 11.35
N VAL A 191 19.16 -11.35 10.66
CA VAL A 191 18.51 -12.50 11.28
C VAL A 191 19.47 -13.68 11.25
N LEU A 192 19.53 -14.39 12.38
CA LEU A 192 20.35 -15.56 12.59
C LEU A 192 19.46 -16.79 12.59
N LEU A 193 19.77 -17.75 11.73
CA LEU A 193 19.01 -18.98 11.58
C LEU A 193 19.85 -20.19 11.96
N LYS A 194 19.21 -21.15 12.60
CA LYS A 194 19.74 -22.46 12.90
C LYS A 194 18.65 -23.49 12.66
N CYS A 195 19.00 -24.66 12.13
CA CYS A 195 18.05 -25.76 12.04
C CYS A 195 18.23 -26.75 13.20
N ARG A 196 17.17 -27.47 13.57
CA ARG A 196 17.26 -28.48 14.64
C ARG A 196 17.99 -29.72 14.12
N GLY A 197 19.05 -30.12 14.81
CA GLY A 197 19.82 -31.31 14.48
C GLY A 197 21.12 -31.04 13.72
N LYS A 198 21.41 -29.78 13.35
CA LYS A 198 22.74 -29.37 12.88
C LYS A 198 23.33 -28.28 13.77
N ASP A 199 24.65 -28.27 13.86
CA ASP A 199 25.39 -27.29 14.66
C ASP A 199 25.57 -25.91 14.00
N PRO A 200 25.77 -25.77 12.68
CA PRO A 200 26.00 -24.48 12.04
C PRO A 200 24.91 -23.43 12.32
N ILE A 201 25.36 -22.20 12.58
CA ILE A 201 24.51 -21.00 12.68
C ILE A 201 24.78 -20.17 11.43
N TYR A 202 23.71 -19.65 10.82
CA TYR A 202 23.79 -18.88 9.60
C TYR A 202 23.26 -17.47 9.83
N ARG A 203 23.99 -16.48 9.29
CA ARG A 203 23.50 -15.11 9.13
C ARG A 203 22.83 -14.98 7.78
N ILE A 204 21.64 -14.37 7.73
CA ILE A 204 20.95 -14.10 6.47
C ILE A 204 21.25 -12.68 6.01
N GLU A 205 21.84 -12.58 4.82
CA GLU A 205 22.33 -11.32 4.26
C GLU A 205 22.27 -11.39 2.73
N ASN A 206 21.71 -10.36 2.09
CA ASN A 206 21.56 -10.29 0.62
C ASN A 206 20.91 -11.56 0.04
N GLU A 207 19.85 -12.06 0.70
CA GLU A 207 19.09 -13.26 0.32
C GLU A 207 19.93 -14.56 0.32
N GLN A 208 21.08 -14.55 0.99
CA GLN A 208 21.95 -15.70 1.14
C GLN A 208 22.12 -16.10 2.61
N LYS A 209 22.29 -17.39 2.86
CA LYS A 209 22.73 -17.92 4.15
C LYS A 209 24.26 -17.93 4.19
N ARG A 210 24.84 -17.27 5.20
CA ARG A 210 26.28 -17.22 5.43
C ARG A 210 26.61 -17.94 6.71
N TRP A 211 27.40 -19.00 6.63
CA TRP A 211 27.79 -19.77 7.81
C TRP A 211 28.74 -18.98 8.71
N ILE A 212 28.44 -18.90 10.00
CA ILE A 212 29.34 -18.35 11.01
C ILE A 212 30.22 -19.50 11.54
N ARG A 213 31.52 -19.42 11.29
CA ARG A 213 32.48 -20.52 11.50
C ARG A 213 32.44 -21.13 12.89
N ASP A 214 32.45 -20.27 13.90
CA ASP A 214 32.57 -20.68 15.30
C ASP A 214 31.94 -19.63 16.24
N ILE A 215 31.84 -19.99 17.52
CA ILE A 215 31.24 -19.15 18.57
C ILE A 215 32.08 -17.87 18.78
N ALA A 216 33.40 -17.95 18.68
CA ALA A 216 34.26 -16.77 18.83
C ALA A 216 33.97 -15.72 17.73
N THR A 217 33.74 -16.17 16.50
CA THR A 217 33.34 -15.34 15.37
C THR A 217 31.93 -14.79 15.58
N PHE A 218 31.00 -15.61 16.05
CA PHE A 218 29.64 -15.17 16.39
C PHE A 218 29.64 -14.01 17.39
N GLU A 219 30.39 -14.13 18.48
CA GLU A 219 30.52 -13.08 19.52
C GLU A 219 31.28 -11.86 19.00
N ALA A 220 32.32 -12.05 18.18
CA ALA A 220 33.09 -10.95 17.58
C ALA A 220 32.26 -10.11 16.61
N GLU A 221 31.32 -10.73 15.89
CA GLU A 221 30.34 -10.03 15.03
C GLU A 221 29.23 -9.34 15.85
N GLY A 222 29.26 -9.44 17.18
CA GLY A 222 28.30 -8.80 18.09
C GLY A 222 26.94 -9.50 18.15
N HIS A 223 26.86 -10.76 17.72
CA HIS A 223 25.63 -11.53 17.78
C HIS A 223 25.35 -12.06 19.19
N VAL A 224 24.07 -12.20 19.52
CA VAL A 224 23.61 -12.78 20.78
C VAL A 224 22.75 -14.02 20.54
N TRP A 225 22.87 -15.00 21.43
CA TRP A 225 22.18 -16.30 21.28
C TRP A 225 20.66 -16.18 21.28
N GLU A 226 20.11 -15.18 21.97
CA GLU A 226 18.67 -14.91 22.04
C GLU A 226 18.07 -14.54 20.67
N ASP A 227 18.89 -14.03 19.76
CA ASP A 227 18.47 -13.66 18.40
C ASP A 227 18.48 -14.84 17.42
N VAL A 228 19.02 -16.00 17.84
CA VAL A 228 19.09 -17.20 16.99
C VAL A 228 17.72 -17.85 16.90
N ARG A 229 17.17 -17.87 15.69
CA ARG A 229 15.86 -18.44 15.40
C ARG A 229 15.99 -19.84 14.82
N PHE A 230 15.15 -20.74 15.33
CA PHE A 230 15.08 -22.11 14.81
C PHE A 230 14.12 -22.19 13.63
N VAL A 231 14.58 -22.83 12.55
CA VAL A 231 13.81 -23.12 11.34
C VAL A 231 13.94 -24.59 10.97
N ASP A 232 13.09 -25.05 10.04
CA ASP A 232 13.20 -26.40 9.48
C ASP A 232 14.48 -26.52 8.62
N CYS A 233 15.07 -27.71 8.63
CA CYS A 233 16.30 -27.98 7.87
C CYS A 233 16.10 -27.75 6.37
N ASP A 234 15.00 -28.26 5.81
CA ASP A 234 14.69 -28.15 4.38
C ASP A 234 14.60 -26.68 3.93
N TYR A 235 13.88 -25.86 4.71
CA TYR A 235 13.79 -24.43 4.46
C TYR A 235 15.17 -23.75 4.49
N LEU A 236 16.03 -24.12 5.45
CA LEU A 236 17.38 -23.57 5.52
C LEU A 236 18.23 -24.01 4.31
N GLU A 237 18.03 -25.22 3.77
CA GLU A 237 18.73 -25.69 2.57
C GLU A 237 18.27 -25.01 1.28
N ASP A 238 17.02 -24.55 1.21
CA ASP A 238 16.49 -23.81 0.04
C ASP A 238 17.07 -22.40 -0.09
N ILE A 239 17.60 -21.82 0.99
CA ILE A 239 18.23 -20.49 0.95
C ILE A 239 19.60 -20.62 0.26
N PRO A 240 19.89 -19.80 -0.77
CA PRO A 240 21.19 -19.80 -1.45
C PRO A 240 22.37 -19.63 -0.50
N SER A 241 23.40 -20.46 -0.66
CA SER A 241 24.62 -20.37 0.16
C SER A 241 25.50 -19.22 -0.30
N GLY A 242 25.85 -18.34 0.64
CA GLY A 242 26.82 -17.26 0.47
C GLY A 242 28.19 -17.62 1.05
N PRO A 243 29.18 -16.72 0.93
CA PRO A 243 30.49 -16.91 1.54
C PRO A 243 30.37 -16.99 3.07
N PRO A 244 31.17 -17.84 3.73
CA PRO A 244 31.14 -17.97 5.19
C PRO A 244 31.68 -16.70 5.88
N ILE A 245 31.61 -16.70 7.20
CA ILE A 245 32.09 -15.65 8.09
C ILE A 245 33.05 -16.31 9.08
N PRO A 246 34.36 -15.99 9.04
CA PRO A 246 35.05 -15.21 8.01
C PRO A 246 35.09 -15.92 6.63
N GLU A 247 35.41 -15.19 5.55
CA GLU A 247 35.37 -15.72 4.17
C GLU A 247 36.35 -16.88 3.91
N ASP A 248 37.41 -17.00 4.72
CA ASP A 248 38.41 -18.07 4.64
C ASP A 248 38.05 -19.33 5.43
N ALA A 249 36.86 -19.38 6.05
CA ALA A 249 36.43 -20.49 6.91
C ALA A 249 36.18 -21.82 6.18
N GLY A 250 36.03 -21.81 4.85
CA GLY A 250 35.69 -23.00 4.08
C GLY A 250 34.21 -23.38 4.16
N ALA A 251 33.90 -24.67 4.07
CA ALA A 251 32.52 -25.17 4.10
C ALA A 251 32.04 -25.47 5.52
N PRO A 252 30.73 -25.27 5.82
CA PRO A 252 30.16 -25.66 7.11
C PRO A 252 30.28 -27.17 7.35
N PRO A 253 30.38 -27.61 8.62
CA PRO A 253 30.27 -29.02 8.96
C PRO A 253 28.86 -29.55 8.64
N GLU A 254 28.78 -30.85 8.34
CA GLU A 254 27.51 -31.54 8.03
C GLU A 254 26.57 -31.69 9.24
#